data_AF-A0A5N7MJY0-F1
#
_entry.id   AF-A0A5N7MJY0-F1
#
_cell.length_a   1.000
_cell.length_b   1.000
_cell.length_c   1.000
_cell.angle_alpha   90.00
_cell.angle_beta   90.00
_cell.angle_gamma   90.00
#
_symmetry.space_group_name_H-M   'P 1'
#
loop_
_entity.id
_entity.type
_entity.pdbx_description
1 polymer ?
#
loop_
_entity_poly.entity_id
_entity_poly.type
_entity_poly.pdbx_seq_one_letter_code
_entity_poly.pdbx_strand_id
1 'polypeptide(L)'
;MTASEIFYAFVDHVFTWFGGGVAVVFLLRYLGKLFAKWVVDSALEEQKTKLGKELEVKKAELARELEDKKGEIARELELLKGELTRDTETYKLKLRKQELFFAKEVEAASAFIELHHELRPPISSDDMEYEDACIELAGKLFAVEGELKRFRIKHGAALSADVRRDLDDLIATVGHAKFGEVEYNSTLPPMKAAAEVLETLGSIEERVLAAIRG
;
A
#
# COMPACT_ATOMS: atom_id res chain seq x y z
N MET A 1 -8.94 71.62 22.94
CA MET A 1 -10.19 72.34 23.24
C MET A 1 -11.26 71.30 23.50
N THR A 2 -11.63 71.08 24.76
CA THR A 2 -12.60 70.05 25.14
C THR A 2 -14.02 70.51 24.78
N ALA A 3 -14.95 69.57 24.59
CA ALA A 3 -16.34 69.90 24.27
C ALA A 3 -16.97 70.84 25.32
N SER A 4 -16.55 70.73 26.58
CA SER A 4 -16.95 71.63 27.65
C SER A 4 -16.42 73.05 27.46
N GLU A 5 -15.16 73.24 27.06
CA GLU A 5 -14.57 74.57 26.80
C GLU A 5 -15.29 75.34 25.69
N ILE A 6 -15.69 74.64 24.62
CA ILE A 6 -16.44 75.23 23.49
C ILE A 6 -17.87 75.62 23.93
N PHE A 7 -18.52 74.78 24.74
CA PHE A 7 -19.84 75.07 25.29
C PHE A 7 -19.81 76.26 26.25
N TYR A 8 -18.84 76.32 27.16
CA TYR A 8 -18.69 77.43 28.10
C TYR A 8 -18.41 78.76 27.38
N ALA A 9 -17.50 78.79 26.40
CA ALA A 9 -17.22 79.99 25.61
C ALA A 9 -18.45 80.48 24.82
N PHE A 10 -19.26 79.56 24.30
CA PHE A 10 -20.49 79.89 23.57
C PHE A 10 -21.60 80.41 24.49
N VAL A 11 -21.79 79.79 25.66
CA VAL A 11 -22.76 80.23 26.68
C VAL A 11 -22.41 81.64 27.18
N ASP A 12 -21.12 81.92 27.41
CA ASP A 12 -20.63 83.24 27.87
C ASP A 12 -20.89 84.35 26.83
N HIS A 13 -20.73 84.02 25.54
CA HIS A 13 -21.00 84.94 24.43
C HIS A 13 -22.49 85.24 24.23
N VAL A 14 -23.37 84.25 24.43
CA VAL A 14 -24.83 84.43 24.37
C VAL A 14 -25.34 85.25 25.56
N PHE A 15 -24.74 85.07 26.74
CA PHE A 15 -25.10 85.79 27.96
C PHE A 15 -24.74 87.28 27.89
N THR A 16 -23.62 87.62 27.25
CA THR A 16 -23.16 89.01 27.05
C THR A 16 -23.99 89.80 26.03
N TRP A 17 -24.62 89.14 25.06
CA TRP A 17 -25.42 89.81 24.01
C TRP A 17 -26.89 90.07 24.37
N PHE A 18 -27.51 89.25 25.24
CA PHE A 18 -28.98 89.23 25.38
C PHE A 18 -29.57 89.64 26.73
N GLY A 19 -28.77 90.09 27.71
CA GLY A 19 -29.27 90.82 28.88
C GLY A 19 -30.49 90.21 29.59
N GLY A 20 -30.33 89.07 30.26
CA GLY A 20 -31.13 88.67 31.43
C GLY A 20 -32.67 88.51 31.32
N GLY A 21 -33.26 88.34 30.13
CA GLY A 21 -34.70 88.13 29.96
C GLY A 21 -35.13 86.65 29.89
N VAL A 22 -36.41 86.35 30.16
CA VAL A 22 -37.03 85.00 30.07
C VAL A 22 -36.72 84.26 28.76
N ALA A 23 -36.55 85.00 27.65
CA ALA A 23 -36.13 84.46 26.35
C ALA A 23 -34.75 83.78 26.38
N VAL A 24 -33.81 84.28 27.19
CA VAL A 24 -32.45 83.71 27.36
C VAL A 24 -32.52 82.31 27.99
N VAL A 25 -33.46 82.09 28.93
CA VAL A 25 -33.66 80.79 29.57
C VAL A 25 -34.17 79.74 28.58
N PHE A 26 -35.10 80.13 27.68
CA PHE A 26 -35.59 79.24 26.63
C PHE A 26 -34.51 78.93 25.59
N LEU A 27 -33.70 79.92 25.20
CA LEU A 27 -32.56 79.75 24.29
C LEU A 27 -31.49 78.83 24.89
N LEU A 28 -31.09 79.03 26.15
CA LEU A 28 -30.14 78.17 26.85
C LEU A 28 -30.65 76.73 26.98
N ARG A 29 -31.93 76.54 27.27
CA ARG A 29 -32.55 75.21 27.33
C ARG A 29 -32.56 74.51 25.96
N TYR A 30 -32.83 75.25 24.88
CA TYR A 30 -32.80 74.72 23.52
C TYR A 30 -31.37 74.37 23.08
N LEU A 31 -30.41 75.25 23.35
CA LEU A 31 -28.99 75.06 23.09
C LEU A 31 -28.41 73.87 23.88
N GLY A 32 -28.80 73.70 25.14
CA GLY A 32 -28.42 72.54 25.95
C GLY A 32 -28.91 71.22 25.36
N LYS A 33 -30.13 71.18 24.79
CA LYS A 33 -30.63 69.99 24.08
C LYS A 33 -29.85 69.70 22.79
N LEU A 34 -29.52 70.73 22.01
CA LEU A 34 -28.71 70.59 20.81
C LEU A 34 -27.31 70.08 21.14
N PHE A 35 -26.69 70.60 22.19
CA PHE A 35 -25.38 70.17 22.64
C PHE A 35 -25.39 68.72 23.14
N ALA A 36 -26.37 68.34 23.96
CA ALA A 36 -26.51 66.96 24.43
C ALA A 36 -26.70 65.98 23.26
N LYS A 37 -27.52 66.34 22.26
CA LYS A 37 -27.68 65.56 21.03
C LYS A 37 -26.36 65.45 20.26
N TRP A 38 -25.65 66.55 20.08
CA TRP A 38 -24.36 66.56 19.38
C TRP A 38 -23.30 65.71 20.08
N VAL A 39 -23.22 65.74 21.42
CA VAL A 39 -22.31 64.90 22.19
C VAL A 39 -22.65 63.42 22.01
N VAL A 40 -23.93 63.05 22.08
CA VAL A 40 -24.39 61.67 21.86
C VAL A 40 -24.09 61.22 20.43
N ASP A 41 -24.39 62.04 19.43
CA ASP A 41 -24.13 61.73 18.02
C ASP A 41 -22.62 61.60 17.77
N SER A 42 -21.78 62.46 18.36
CA SER A 42 -20.32 62.38 18.25
C SER A 42 -19.76 61.12 18.91
N ALA A 43 -20.24 60.76 20.10
CA ALA A 43 -19.82 59.54 20.80
C ALA A 43 -20.27 58.27 20.03
N LEU A 44 -21.46 58.32 19.41
CA LEU A 44 -21.98 57.25 18.57
C LEU A 44 -21.12 57.05 17.32
N GLU A 45 -20.73 58.12 16.63
CA GLU A 45 -19.85 58.05 15.46
C GLU A 45 -18.45 57.54 15.84
N GLU A 46 -17.92 57.93 16.99
CA GLU A 46 -16.64 57.39 17.48
C GLU A 46 -16.74 55.88 17.78
N GLN A 47 -17.84 55.41 18.36
CA GLN A 47 -18.04 53.96 18.56
C GLN A 47 -18.22 53.19 17.26
N LYS A 48 -18.98 53.71 16.30
CA LYS A 48 -19.15 53.07 14.98
C LYS A 48 -17.82 52.94 14.25
N THR A 49 -16.98 53.97 14.30
CA THR A 49 -15.66 53.94 13.66
C THR A 49 -14.71 52.96 14.35
N LYS A 50 -14.75 52.86 15.70
CA LYS A 50 -13.99 51.84 16.45
C LYS A 50 -14.44 50.42 16.11
N LEU A 51 -15.74 50.16 16.17
CA LEU A 51 -16.32 48.86 15.83
C LEU A 51 -16.03 48.48 14.37
N GLY A 52 -16.10 49.45 13.45
CA GLY A 52 -15.74 49.24 12.05
C GLY A 52 -14.28 48.79 11.89
N LYS A 53 -13.34 49.48 12.56
CA LYS A 53 -11.92 49.11 12.55
C LYS A 53 -11.66 47.74 13.17
N GLU A 54 -12.25 47.45 14.34
CA GLU A 54 -12.11 46.14 14.99
C GLU A 54 -12.64 45.00 14.11
N LEU A 55 -13.76 45.24 13.42
CA LEU A 55 -14.37 44.27 12.51
C LEU A 55 -13.50 44.02 11.27
N GLU A 56 -12.88 45.07 10.71
CA GLU A 56 -11.91 44.91 9.61
C GLU A 56 -10.65 44.15 10.04
N VAL A 57 -10.10 44.46 11.22
CA VAL A 57 -8.94 43.75 11.77
C VAL A 57 -9.25 42.26 11.97
N LYS A 58 -10.38 41.93 12.61
CA LYS A 58 -10.80 40.54 12.82
C LYS A 58 -11.05 39.80 11.50
N LYS A 59 -11.62 40.47 10.50
CA LYS A 59 -11.78 39.88 9.16
C LYS A 59 -10.44 39.58 8.50
N ALA A 60 -9.49 40.50 8.59
CA ALA A 60 -8.16 40.32 8.03
C ALA A 60 -7.38 39.20 8.75
N GLU A 61 -7.50 39.10 10.07
CA GLU A 61 -6.91 38.04 10.89
C GLU A 61 -7.47 36.67 10.52
N LEU A 62 -8.80 36.52 10.49
CA LEU A 62 -9.46 35.29 10.06
C LEU A 62 -9.12 34.90 8.62
N ALA A 63 -9.00 35.89 7.72
CA ALA A 63 -8.61 35.62 6.33
C ALA A 63 -7.19 35.03 6.25
N ARG A 64 -6.24 35.57 7.04
CA ARG A 64 -4.87 35.04 7.11
C ARG A 64 -4.83 33.64 7.71
N GLU A 65 -5.51 33.41 8.84
CA GLU A 65 -5.56 32.07 9.44
C GLU A 65 -6.16 31.02 8.50
N LEU A 66 -7.18 31.40 7.72
CA LEU A 66 -7.76 30.52 6.71
C LEU A 66 -6.80 30.23 5.56
N GLU A 67 -6.02 31.22 5.14
CA GLU A 67 -5.01 31.06 4.08
C GLU A 67 -3.88 30.14 4.55
N ASP A 68 -3.39 30.34 5.78
CA ASP A 68 -2.34 29.52 6.39
C ASP A 68 -2.78 28.06 6.52
N LYS A 69 -3.98 27.81 7.05
CA LYS A 69 -4.55 26.46 7.17
C LYS A 69 -4.77 25.79 5.82
N LYS A 70 -5.21 26.55 4.81
CA LYS A 70 -5.33 26.01 3.44
C LYS A 70 -3.97 25.62 2.88
N GLY A 71 -2.94 26.43 3.12
CA GLY A 71 -1.57 26.13 2.72
C GLY A 71 -1.00 24.90 3.42
N GLU A 72 -1.29 24.71 4.71
CA GLU A 72 -0.91 23.53 5.48
C GLU A 72 -1.59 22.26 4.95
N ILE A 73 -2.92 22.29 4.80
CA ILE A 73 -3.70 21.17 4.24
C ILE A 73 -3.23 20.81 2.82
N ALA A 74 -2.91 21.82 1.99
CA ALA A 74 -2.40 21.57 0.64
C ALA A 74 -1.06 20.83 0.66
N ARG A 75 -0.16 21.19 1.58
CA ARG A 75 1.13 20.52 1.76
C ARG A 75 0.95 19.09 2.27
N GLU A 76 0.10 18.89 3.28
CA GLU A 76 -0.20 17.55 3.80
C GLU A 76 -0.79 16.63 2.72
N LEU A 77 -1.71 17.16 1.89
CA LEU A 77 -2.27 16.42 0.77
C LEU A 77 -1.23 16.04 -0.27
N GLU A 78 -0.27 16.91 -0.56
CA GLU A 78 0.81 16.62 -1.49
C GLU A 78 1.74 15.52 -0.96
N LEU A 79 2.09 15.59 0.33
CA LEU A 79 2.90 14.56 0.99
C LEU A 79 2.20 13.20 0.98
N LEU A 80 0.93 13.15 1.41
CA LEU A 80 0.14 11.92 1.43
C LEU A 80 -0.04 11.32 0.03
N LYS A 81 -0.23 12.16 -1.00
CA LYS A 81 -0.28 11.70 -2.40
C LYS A 81 1.06 11.10 -2.84
N GLY A 82 2.18 11.72 -2.45
CA GLY A 82 3.52 11.21 -2.75
C GLY A 82 3.77 9.85 -2.08
N GLU A 83 3.43 9.72 -0.81
CA GLU A 83 3.54 8.46 -0.05
C GLU A 83 2.68 7.35 -0.67
N LEU A 84 1.40 7.64 -0.93
CA LEU A 84 0.49 6.67 -1.53
C LEU A 84 0.97 6.20 -2.92
N THR A 85 1.53 7.11 -3.71
CA THR A 85 2.11 6.77 -5.02
C THR A 85 3.29 5.81 -4.86
N ARG A 86 4.21 6.12 -3.95
CA ARG A 86 5.40 5.30 -3.67
C ARG A 86 5.04 3.91 -3.15
N ASP A 87 4.07 3.84 -2.25
CA ASP A 87 3.58 2.57 -1.72
C ASP A 87 2.94 1.74 -2.81
N THR A 88 2.09 2.36 -3.64
CA THR A 88 1.45 1.70 -4.79
C THR A 88 2.50 1.12 -5.75
N GLU A 89 3.55 1.85 -6.07
CA GLU A 89 4.64 1.36 -6.92
C GLU A 89 5.39 0.19 -6.27
N THR A 90 5.67 0.28 -4.97
CA THR A 90 6.34 -0.78 -4.22
C THR A 90 5.51 -2.06 -4.22
N TYR A 91 4.19 -1.95 -4.00
CA TYR A 91 3.27 -3.10 -4.06
C TYR A 91 3.18 -3.69 -5.46
N LYS A 92 3.11 -2.87 -6.51
CA LYS A 92 3.12 -3.34 -7.91
C LYS A 92 4.40 -4.13 -8.22
N LEU A 93 5.56 -3.67 -7.76
CA LEU A 93 6.82 -4.38 -7.96
C LEU A 93 6.86 -5.71 -7.20
N LYS A 94 6.39 -5.73 -5.95
CA LYS A 94 6.27 -6.98 -5.17
C LYS A 94 5.36 -7.98 -5.85
N LEU A 95 4.19 -7.54 -6.32
CA LEU A 95 3.22 -8.39 -7.01
C LEU A 95 3.81 -8.98 -8.30
N ARG A 96 4.41 -8.13 -9.16
CA ARG A 96 5.08 -8.62 -10.39
C ARG A 96 6.18 -9.63 -10.12
N LYS A 97 6.94 -9.44 -9.03
CA LYS A 97 7.96 -10.41 -8.61
C LYS A 97 7.31 -11.73 -8.25
N GLN A 98 6.23 -11.72 -7.46
CA GLN A 98 5.49 -12.93 -7.10
C GLN A 98 4.89 -13.63 -8.32
N GLU A 99 4.27 -12.88 -9.25
CA GLU A 99 3.74 -13.40 -10.51
C GLU A 99 4.83 -14.12 -11.34
N LEU A 100 6.04 -13.54 -11.40
CA LEU A 100 7.15 -14.14 -12.12
C LEU A 100 7.62 -15.45 -11.45
N PHE A 101 7.70 -15.49 -10.12
CA PHE A 101 8.03 -16.73 -9.41
C PHE A 101 6.97 -17.80 -9.62
N PHE A 102 5.69 -17.45 -9.48
CA PHE A 102 4.58 -18.36 -9.70
C PHE A 102 4.55 -18.92 -11.13
N ALA A 103 4.80 -18.07 -12.13
CA ALA A 103 4.91 -18.53 -13.52
C ALA A 103 6.04 -19.57 -13.70
N LYS A 104 7.16 -19.41 -12.98
CA LYS A 104 8.27 -20.36 -13.00
C LYS A 104 7.98 -21.65 -12.24
N GLU A 105 7.22 -21.58 -11.15
CA GLU A 105 6.72 -22.75 -10.43
C GLU A 105 5.78 -23.57 -11.31
N VAL A 106 4.82 -22.91 -11.98
CA VAL A 106 3.91 -23.56 -12.94
C VAL A 106 4.68 -24.19 -14.11
N GLU A 107 5.64 -23.47 -14.69
CA GLU A 107 6.51 -24.02 -15.75
C GLU A 107 7.28 -25.26 -15.27
N ALA A 108 7.83 -25.23 -14.06
CA ALA A 108 8.54 -26.36 -13.47
C ALA A 108 7.62 -27.56 -13.23
N ALA A 109 6.40 -27.34 -12.75
CA ALA A 109 5.45 -28.42 -12.52
C ALA A 109 4.95 -29.06 -13.81
N SER A 110 4.59 -28.26 -14.82
CA SER A 110 4.22 -28.79 -16.14
C SER A 110 5.34 -29.64 -16.72
N ALA A 111 6.58 -29.14 -16.68
CA ALA A 111 7.74 -29.91 -17.14
C ALA A 111 8.00 -31.18 -16.30
N PHE A 112 7.70 -31.17 -15.00
CA PHE A 112 7.82 -32.37 -14.16
C PHE A 112 6.76 -33.41 -14.50
N ILE A 113 5.52 -32.99 -14.72
CA ILE A 113 4.42 -33.89 -15.11
C ILE A 113 4.72 -34.54 -16.46
N GLU A 114 5.19 -33.75 -17.44
CA GLU A 114 5.66 -34.26 -18.73
C GLU A 114 6.76 -35.31 -18.54
N LEU A 115 7.79 -34.97 -17.76
CA LEU A 115 8.88 -35.90 -17.45
C LEU A 115 8.37 -37.18 -16.77
N HIS A 116 7.50 -37.08 -15.77
CA HIS A 116 6.95 -38.25 -15.09
C HIS A 116 6.18 -39.15 -16.06
N HIS A 117 5.38 -38.57 -16.96
CA HIS A 117 4.68 -39.33 -17.98
C HIS A 117 5.62 -39.98 -19.00
N GLU A 118 6.69 -39.31 -19.41
CA GLU A 118 7.71 -39.86 -20.32
C GLU A 118 8.49 -41.01 -19.70
N LEU A 119 8.78 -40.91 -18.40
CA LEU A 119 9.49 -41.94 -17.64
C LEU A 119 8.62 -43.17 -17.32
N ARG A 120 7.30 -43.03 -17.38
CA ARG A 120 6.37 -44.13 -17.13
C ARG A 120 6.37 -45.10 -18.33
N PRO A 121 6.64 -46.40 -18.13
CA PRO A 121 6.55 -47.36 -19.22
C PRO A 121 5.15 -47.35 -19.84
N PRO A 122 5.04 -47.27 -21.18
CA PRO A 122 3.75 -47.38 -21.84
C PRO A 122 3.21 -48.80 -21.67
N ILE A 123 1.93 -48.93 -21.29
CA ILE A 123 1.27 -50.24 -21.27
C ILE A 123 1.11 -50.69 -22.74
N SER A 124 1.93 -51.62 -23.19
CA SER A 124 1.96 -52.04 -24.60
C SER A 124 0.90 -53.08 -24.97
N SER A 125 0.33 -53.78 -23.99
CA SER A 125 -0.69 -54.81 -24.17
C SER A 125 -1.58 -54.94 -22.93
N ASP A 126 -2.82 -55.41 -23.12
CA ASP A 126 -3.76 -55.68 -22.02
C ASP A 126 -3.24 -56.72 -21.03
N ASP A 127 -2.35 -57.62 -21.47
CA ASP A 127 -1.73 -58.65 -20.64
C ASP A 127 -0.38 -58.22 -20.01
N MET A 128 0.06 -56.96 -20.20
CA MET A 128 1.35 -56.50 -19.64
C MET A 128 1.25 -56.35 -18.12
N GLU A 129 2.06 -57.12 -17.39
CA GLU A 129 2.10 -57.03 -15.94
C GLU A 129 2.93 -55.83 -15.48
N TYR A 130 2.63 -55.31 -14.28
CA TYR A 130 3.39 -54.21 -13.69
C TYR A 130 4.89 -54.54 -13.55
N GLU A 131 5.22 -55.81 -13.34
CA GLU A 131 6.60 -56.29 -13.26
C GLU A 131 7.34 -56.15 -14.60
N ASP A 132 6.70 -56.46 -15.72
CA ASP A 132 7.28 -56.31 -17.06
C ASP A 132 7.62 -54.85 -17.36
N ALA A 133 6.72 -53.93 -17.00
CA ALA A 133 6.94 -52.49 -17.10
C ALA A 133 8.14 -52.04 -16.24
N CYS A 134 8.28 -52.59 -15.03
CA CYS A 134 9.42 -52.29 -14.16
C CYS A 134 10.75 -52.82 -14.73
N ILE A 135 10.74 -53.98 -15.38
CA ILE A 135 11.92 -54.54 -16.06
C ILE A 135 12.35 -53.62 -17.22
N GLU A 136 11.41 -53.15 -18.03
CA GLU A 136 11.72 -52.22 -19.12
C GLU A 136 12.32 -50.91 -18.60
N LEU A 137 11.76 -50.36 -17.52
CA LEU A 137 12.28 -49.16 -16.87
C LEU A 137 13.68 -49.39 -16.27
N ALA A 138 13.90 -50.56 -15.65
CA ALA A 138 15.20 -50.92 -15.08
C ALA A 138 16.32 -50.86 -16.14
N GLY A 139 16.02 -51.29 -17.38
CA GLY A 139 16.95 -51.19 -18.51
C GLY A 139 17.24 -49.75 -18.98
N LYS A 140 16.46 -48.76 -18.54
CA LYS A 140 16.57 -47.34 -18.94
C LYS A 140 17.06 -46.42 -17.82
N LEU A 141 17.39 -46.93 -16.63
CA LEU A 141 17.75 -46.10 -15.46
C LEU A 141 18.88 -45.09 -15.72
N PHE A 142 19.84 -45.42 -16.60
CA PHE A 142 20.90 -44.48 -16.98
C PHE A 142 20.35 -43.23 -17.70
N ALA A 143 19.36 -43.41 -18.58
CA ALA A 143 18.69 -42.31 -19.28
C ALA A 143 17.82 -41.50 -18.29
N VAL A 144 17.08 -42.20 -17.43
CA VAL A 144 16.22 -41.61 -16.39
C VAL A 144 17.01 -40.67 -15.48
N GLU A 145 18.17 -41.12 -14.95
CA GLU A 145 19.02 -40.28 -14.10
C GLU A 145 19.47 -39.00 -14.84
N GLY A 146 19.82 -39.14 -16.11
CA GLY A 146 20.21 -38.02 -16.96
C GLY A 146 19.09 -37.00 -17.13
N GLU A 147 17.86 -37.46 -17.32
CA GLU A 147 16.67 -36.60 -17.44
C GLU A 147 16.33 -35.90 -16.14
N LEU A 148 16.32 -36.62 -15.02
CA LEU A 148 16.08 -36.06 -13.69
C LEU A 148 17.12 -34.99 -13.34
N LYS A 149 18.41 -35.22 -13.65
CA LYS A 149 19.47 -34.22 -13.47
C LYS A 149 19.27 -33.00 -14.36
N ARG A 150 18.89 -33.19 -15.63
CA ARG A 150 18.60 -32.07 -16.54
C ARG A 150 17.44 -31.23 -16.02
N PHE A 151 16.36 -31.87 -15.59
CA PHE A 151 15.22 -31.19 -14.98
C PHE A 151 15.65 -30.43 -13.72
N ARG A 152 16.40 -31.07 -12.82
CA ARG A 152 16.89 -30.47 -11.57
C ARG A 152 17.74 -29.22 -11.79
N ILE A 153 18.61 -29.23 -12.80
CA ILE A 153 19.45 -28.07 -13.17
C ILE A 153 18.59 -26.94 -13.72
N LYS A 154 17.65 -27.24 -14.62
CA LYS A 154 16.84 -26.25 -15.31
C LYS A 154 15.77 -25.60 -14.42
N HIS A 155 15.09 -26.40 -13.61
CA HIS A 155 13.92 -25.98 -12.84
C HIS A 155 14.15 -25.91 -11.33
N GLY A 156 15.31 -26.35 -10.84
CA GLY A 156 15.57 -26.45 -9.41
C GLY A 156 15.40 -25.16 -8.61
N ALA A 157 15.61 -23.98 -9.20
CA ALA A 157 15.40 -22.71 -8.51
C ALA A 157 13.92 -22.40 -8.21
N ALA A 158 13.00 -23.00 -8.97
CA ALA A 158 11.56 -22.82 -8.83
C ALA A 158 10.90 -23.90 -7.95
N LEU A 159 11.65 -24.90 -7.49
CA LEU A 159 11.11 -25.98 -6.67
C LEU A 159 11.25 -25.64 -5.18
N SER A 160 10.29 -26.12 -4.38
CA SER A 160 10.36 -26.03 -2.92
C SER A 160 11.59 -26.80 -2.37
N ALA A 161 12.01 -26.47 -1.14
CA ALA A 161 13.15 -27.15 -0.53
C ALA A 161 12.92 -28.68 -0.38
N ASP A 162 11.70 -29.08 0.00
CA ASP A 162 11.36 -30.49 0.16
C ASP A 162 11.36 -31.24 -1.17
N VAL A 163 10.72 -30.68 -2.21
CA VAL A 163 10.70 -31.29 -3.55
C VAL A 163 12.13 -31.44 -4.10
N ARG A 164 12.99 -30.45 -3.88
CA ARG A 164 14.40 -30.56 -4.29
C ARG A 164 15.12 -31.70 -3.58
N ARG A 165 14.93 -31.84 -2.27
CA ARG A 165 15.54 -32.93 -1.49
C ARG A 165 15.04 -34.27 -2.01
N ASP A 166 13.74 -34.44 -2.15
CA ASP A 166 13.13 -35.69 -2.63
C ASP A 166 13.65 -36.05 -4.04
N LEU A 167 13.81 -35.06 -4.92
CA LEU A 167 14.38 -35.25 -6.25
C LEU A 167 15.89 -35.58 -6.21
N ASP A 168 16.66 -34.94 -5.33
CA ASP A 168 18.09 -35.22 -5.15
C ASP A 168 18.30 -36.65 -4.58
N ASP A 169 17.45 -37.08 -3.65
CA ASP A 169 17.42 -38.44 -3.11
C ASP A 169 17.04 -39.46 -4.19
N LEU A 170 16.01 -39.18 -5.00
CA LEU A 170 15.63 -40.02 -6.13
C LEU A 170 16.76 -40.17 -7.15
N ILE A 171 17.44 -39.08 -7.50
CA ILE A 171 18.60 -39.11 -8.41
C ILE A 171 19.71 -40.00 -7.85
N ALA A 172 19.96 -39.95 -6.53
CA ALA A 172 20.93 -40.82 -5.88
C ALA A 172 20.50 -42.29 -5.96
N THR A 173 19.23 -42.60 -5.66
CA THR A 173 18.66 -43.96 -5.74
C THR A 173 18.79 -44.53 -7.15
N VAL A 174 18.39 -43.79 -8.19
CA VAL A 174 18.56 -44.22 -9.59
C VAL A 174 20.04 -44.40 -9.94
N GLY A 175 20.89 -43.49 -9.48
CA GLY A 175 22.34 -43.54 -9.70
C GLY A 175 23.01 -44.78 -9.11
N HIS A 176 22.50 -45.30 -7.99
CA HIS A 176 22.95 -46.57 -7.41
C HIS A 176 22.31 -47.78 -8.12
N ALA A 177 21.01 -47.74 -8.37
CA ALA A 177 20.24 -48.85 -8.92
C ALA A 177 20.69 -49.26 -10.34
N LYS A 178 21.12 -48.30 -11.17
CA LYS A 178 21.56 -48.56 -12.55
C LYS A 178 22.78 -49.49 -12.67
N PHE A 179 23.50 -49.76 -11.57
CA PHE A 179 24.67 -50.66 -11.55
C PHE A 179 24.36 -52.04 -10.95
N GLY A 180 23.10 -52.31 -10.57
CA GLY A 180 22.70 -53.49 -9.80
C GLY A 180 22.92 -54.85 -10.47
N GLU A 181 23.22 -54.92 -11.78
CA GLU A 181 23.53 -56.20 -12.44
C GLU A 181 24.98 -56.68 -12.23
N VAL A 182 25.89 -55.80 -11.77
CA VAL A 182 27.34 -56.08 -11.80
C VAL A 182 27.91 -56.56 -10.45
N GLU A 183 27.18 -56.41 -9.35
CA GLU A 183 27.65 -56.83 -8.03
C GLU A 183 26.77 -57.93 -7.42
N TYR A 184 27.38 -59.07 -7.09
CA TYR A 184 26.82 -60.21 -6.35
C TYR A 184 26.23 -59.88 -4.95
N ASN A 185 26.11 -58.59 -4.60
CA ASN A 185 25.69 -58.07 -3.30
C ASN A 185 24.75 -56.85 -3.37
N SER A 186 24.20 -56.48 -4.55
CA SER A 186 23.20 -55.41 -4.59
C SER A 186 21.93 -55.85 -3.83
N THR A 187 21.54 -55.08 -2.81
CA THR A 187 20.48 -55.42 -1.85
C THR A 187 19.06 -55.44 -2.42
N LEU A 188 18.84 -54.99 -3.65
CA LEU A 188 17.52 -54.89 -4.29
C LEU A 188 17.60 -55.31 -5.76
N PRO A 189 16.73 -56.22 -6.24
CA PRO A 189 16.62 -56.56 -7.66
C PRO A 189 16.33 -55.29 -8.48
N PRO A 190 16.87 -55.14 -9.71
CA PRO A 190 16.64 -53.97 -10.57
C PRO A 190 15.14 -53.60 -10.74
N MET A 191 14.28 -54.61 -10.79
CA MET A 191 12.82 -54.46 -10.81
C MET A 191 12.28 -53.71 -9.60
N LYS A 192 12.75 -54.04 -8.39
CA LYS A 192 12.28 -53.40 -7.16
C LYS A 192 12.74 -51.94 -7.07
N ALA A 193 13.95 -51.66 -7.57
CA ALA A 193 14.43 -50.28 -7.66
C ALA A 193 13.61 -49.46 -8.68
N ALA A 194 13.23 -50.03 -9.81
CA ALA A 194 12.36 -49.37 -10.79
C ALA A 194 10.96 -49.07 -10.21
N ALA A 195 10.38 -49.99 -9.43
CA ALA A 195 9.12 -49.78 -8.74
C ALA A 195 9.21 -48.62 -7.72
N GLU A 196 10.26 -48.60 -6.90
CA GLU A 196 10.52 -47.52 -5.92
C GLU A 196 10.70 -46.16 -6.60
N VAL A 197 11.36 -46.12 -7.77
CA VAL A 197 11.51 -44.90 -8.57
C VAL A 197 10.15 -44.37 -9.03
N LEU A 198 9.26 -45.23 -9.55
CA LEU A 198 7.92 -44.83 -9.99
C LEU A 198 7.05 -44.33 -8.83
N GLU A 199 7.10 -45.01 -7.69
CA GLU A 199 6.37 -44.59 -6.48
C GLU A 199 6.86 -43.22 -5.97
N THR A 200 8.17 -43.03 -5.95
CA THR A 200 8.80 -41.76 -5.54
C THR A 200 8.46 -40.64 -6.53
N LEU A 201 8.48 -40.89 -7.83
CA LEU A 201 8.07 -39.92 -8.85
C LEU A 201 6.63 -39.46 -8.65
N GLY A 202 5.69 -40.39 -8.41
CA GLY A 202 4.30 -40.06 -8.10
C GLY A 202 4.17 -39.21 -6.83
N SER A 203 4.90 -39.56 -5.77
CA SER A 203 4.93 -38.78 -4.53
C SER A 203 5.47 -37.36 -4.72
N ILE A 204 6.49 -37.19 -5.57
CA ILE A 204 7.03 -35.87 -5.92
C ILE A 204 6.01 -35.08 -6.74
N GLU A 205 5.33 -35.70 -7.71
CA GLU A 205 4.29 -35.06 -8.51
C GLU A 205 3.19 -34.47 -7.63
N GLU A 206 2.66 -35.27 -6.70
CA GLU A 206 1.62 -34.84 -5.77
C GLU A 206 2.06 -33.61 -4.96
N ARG A 207 3.32 -33.58 -4.48
CA ARG A 207 3.86 -32.44 -3.73
C ARG A 207 4.07 -31.21 -4.61
N VAL A 208 4.55 -31.39 -5.83
CA VAL A 208 4.71 -30.31 -6.82
C VAL A 208 3.35 -29.67 -7.13
N LEU A 209 2.32 -30.50 -7.35
CA LEU A 209 0.95 -30.03 -7.57
C LEU A 209 0.36 -29.35 -6.33
N ALA A 210 0.58 -29.91 -5.13
CA ALA A 210 0.12 -29.31 -3.89
C ALA A 210 0.75 -27.93 -3.63
N ALA A 211 2.03 -27.74 -3.98
CA ALA A 211 2.72 -26.47 -3.82
C ALA A 211 2.12 -25.36 -4.70
N ILE A 212 1.62 -25.70 -5.90
CA ILE A 212 0.98 -24.73 -6.81
C ILE A 212 -0.46 -24.45 -6.43
N ARG A 213 -1.17 -25.47 -5.91
CA ARG A 213 -2.59 -25.38 -5.53
C ARG A 213 -2.82 -24.75 -4.16
N GLY A 214 -1.76 -24.42 -3.42
CA GLY A 214 -1.78 -23.84 -2.08
C GLY A 214 -2.80 -22.71 -1.91
#